data_AF-K8ZY27-F1
#
_entry.id   AF-K8ZY27-F1
#
_cell.length_a   1.000
_cell.length_b   1.000
_cell.length_c   1.000
_cell.angle_alpha   90.00
_cell.angle_beta   90.00
_cell.angle_gamma   90.00
#
_symmetry.space_group_name_H-M   'P 1'
#
loop_
_entity.id
_entity.type
_entity.pdbx_description
1 polymer ?
#
loop_
_entity_poly.entity_id
_entity_poly.type
_entity_poly.pdbx_seq_one_letter_code
_entity_poly.pdbx_strand_id
1 'polypeptide(L)'
;MPLGQRGLNSTRLNRYGLDDLTSFVQQAANDTIVIIMIESLEGLEQLDEILKIEGIDIILEGAADLSQSMGMPWQSGHLKVKEKVQEMYIKTKNSQKHFCAIPRQPEDIEAWKQQSVQLFGE
;
A
#
# COMPACT_ATOMS: atom_id res chain seq x y z
N MET A 1 -6.28 -24.33 -5.47
CA MET A 1 -6.89 -23.72 -6.67
C MET A 1 -6.21 -22.37 -6.90
N PRO A 2 -6.09 -21.82 -8.12
CA PRO A 2 -5.31 -20.59 -8.30
C PRO A 2 -5.96 -19.43 -7.55
N LEU A 3 -5.16 -18.66 -6.79
CA LEU A 3 -5.60 -17.47 -6.04
C LEU A 3 -5.95 -16.27 -6.93
N GLY A 4 -5.72 -16.37 -8.25
CA GLY A 4 -5.92 -15.27 -9.19
C GLY A 4 -5.73 -15.68 -10.65
N GLN A 5 -5.47 -14.71 -11.52
CA GLN A 5 -5.44 -14.89 -12.98
C GLN A 5 -4.04 -14.71 -13.61
N ARG A 6 -2.97 -14.80 -12.82
CA ARG A 6 -1.58 -14.67 -13.33
C ARG A 6 -1.29 -15.76 -14.36
N GLY A 7 -0.86 -15.36 -15.55
CA GLY A 7 -0.47 -16.28 -16.62
C GLY A 7 0.71 -17.17 -16.24
N LEU A 8 0.71 -18.40 -16.76
CA LEU A 8 1.75 -19.39 -16.52
C LEU A 8 2.79 -19.35 -17.63
N ASN A 9 4.02 -18.95 -17.32
CA ASN A 9 5.13 -18.99 -18.27
C ASN A 9 6.49 -19.07 -17.55
N SER A 10 7.51 -19.52 -18.27
CA SER A 10 8.90 -19.36 -17.86
C SER A 10 9.37 -17.94 -18.12
N THR A 11 9.94 -17.32 -17.09
CA THR A 11 10.40 -15.93 -17.05
C THR A 11 11.74 -15.85 -16.30
N ARG A 12 12.26 -14.63 -16.12
CA ARG A 12 13.42 -14.42 -15.25
C ARG A 12 13.21 -14.93 -13.81
N LEU A 13 11.99 -14.87 -13.29
CA LEU A 13 11.68 -15.18 -11.89
C LEU A 13 11.83 -16.67 -11.55
N ASN A 14 11.62 -17.56 -12.51
CA ASN A 14 11.86 -19.00 -12.38
C ASN A 14 13.09 -19.44 -13.20
N ARG A 15 14.06 -18.52 -13.34
CA ARG A 15 15.36 -18.72 -14.01
C ARG A 15 15.23 -19.32 -15.43
N TYR A 16 14.26 -18.81 -16.20
CA TYR A 16 13.96 -19.27 -17.57
C TYR A 16 13.61 -20.76 -17.68
N GLY A 17 12.96 -21.32 -16.66
CA GLY A 17 12.55 -22.73 -16.62
C GLY A 17 13.58 -23.67 -15.99
N LEU A 18 14.64 -23.13 -15.38
CA LEU A 18 15.54 -23.94 -14.54
C LEU A 18 14.91 -24.31 -13.19
N ASP A 19 13.90 -23.54 -12.74
CA ASP A 19 13.07 -23.89 -11.59
C ASP A 19 11.84 -24.70 -12.01
N ASP A 20 11.45 -25.66 -11.17
CA ASP A 20 10.18 -26.37 -11.32
C ASP A 20 9.03 -25.37 -11.30
N LEU A 21 8.26 -25.36 -12.39
CA LEU A 21 7.22 -24.37 -12.61
C LEU A 21 6.07 -24.51 -11.60
N THR A 22 5.77 -25.73 -11.15
CA THR A 22 4.70 -25.97 -10.16
C THR A 22 5.08 -25.38 -8.80
N SER A 23 6.29 -25.70 -8.32
CA SER A 23 6.84 -25.18 -7.07
C SER A 23 6.97 -23.67 -7.11
N PHE A 24 7.44 -23.12 -8.23
CA PHE A 24 7.54 -21.68 -8.44
C PHE A 24 6.18 -20.97 -8.34
N VAL A 25 5.12 -21.51 -8.95
CA VAL A 25 3.78 -20.91 -8.87
C VAL A 25 3.26 -20.89 -7.44
N GLN A 26 3.48 -21.97 -6.68
CA GLN A 26 3.08 -22.04 -5.27
C GLN A 26 3.87 -21.06 -4.42
N GLN A 27 5.18 -20.94 -4.64
CA GLN A 27 6.02 -19.98 -3.94
C GLN A 27 5.63 -18.54 -4.29
N ALA A 28 5.46 -18.23 -5.57
CA ALA A 28 5.06 -16.89 -6.02
C ALA A 28 3.71 -16.46 -5.44
N ALA A 29 2.80 -17.39 -5.16
CA ALA A 29 1.54 -17.09 -4.49
C ALA A 29 1.72 -16.62 -3.04
N ASN A 30 2.75 -17.10 -2.34
CA ASN A 30 3.05 -16.73 -0.96
C ASN A 30 4.01 -15.54 -0.84
N ASP A 31 4.91 -15.37 -1.83
CA ASP A 31 5.99 -14.38 -1.78
C ASP A 31 5.61 -13.05 -2.45
N THR A 32 4.44 -12.98 -3.12
CA THR A 32 3.98 -11.74 -3.76
C THR A 32 3.34 -10.82 -2.72
N ILE A 33 3.93 -9.63 -2.53
CA ILE A 33 3.37 -8.56 -1.71
C ILE A 33 2.49 -7.66 -2.58
N VAL A 34 1.28 -7.36 -2.11
CA VAL A 34 0.36 -6.41 -2.75
C VAL A 34 0.27 -5.14 -1.92
N ILE A 35 0.74 -4.05 -2.53
CA ILE A 35 0.65 -2.70 -2.00
C ILE A 35 -0.42 -1.97 -2.81
N ILE A 36 -1.40 -1.38 -2.13
CA ILE A 36 -2.36 -0.49 -2.77
C ILE A 36 -2.15 0.92 -2.26
N MET A 37 -2.32 1.89 -3.14
CA MET A 37 -2.24 3.30 -2.79
C MET A 37 -3.64 3.86 -2.61
N ILE A 38 -3.86 4.57 -1.51
CA ILE A 38 -5.10 5.32 -1.28
C ILE A 38 -4.78 6.79 -1.46
N GLU A 39 -5.39 7.37 -2.49
CA GLU A 39 -4.98 8.69 -3.00
C GLU A 39 -6.17 9.59 -3.36
N SER A 40 -7.38 9.21 -2.94
CA SER A 40 -8.60 10.00 -3.18
C SER A 40 -9.52 9.96 -1.96
N LEU A 41 -10.44 10.94 -1.87
CA LEU A 41 -11.47 10.94 -0.84
C LEU A 41 -12.37 9.70 -0.93
N GLU A 42 -12.77 9.32 -2.15
CA GLU A 42 -13.58 8.11 -2.39
C GLU A 42 -12.85 6.84 -1.90
N GLY A 43 -11.55 6.72 -2.21
CA GLY A 43 -10.75 5.58 -1.74
C GLY A 43 -10.65 5.53 -0.22
N LEU A 44 -10.51 6.69 0.45
CA LEU A 44 -10.47 6.76 1.91
C LEU A 44 -11.83 6.47 2.57
N GLU A 45 -12.93 6.88 1.93
CA GLU A 45 -14.29 6.56 2.35
C GLU A 45 -14.56 5.06 2.29
N GLN A 46 -14.04 4.38 1.25
CA GLN A 46 -14.16 2.93 1.09
C GLN A 46 -13.10 2.12 1.84
N LEU A 47 -12.15 2.77 2.51
CA LEU A 47 -10.98 2.12 3.08
C LEU A 47 -11.35 0.98 4.04
N ASP A 48 -12.39 1.13 4.86
CA ASP A 48 -12.79 0.09 5.80
C ASP A 48 -13.22 -1.22 5.12
N GLU A 49 -13.82 -1.16 3.92
CA GLU A 49 -14.14 -2.34 3.13
C GLU A 49 -12.90 -2.88 2.39
N ILE A 50 -12.05 -1.99 1.88
CA ILE A 50 -10.78 -2.37 1.25
C ILE A 50 -9.88 -3.11 2.25
N LEU A 51 -9.85 -2.68 3.50
CA LEU A 51 -9.06 -3.31 4.57
C LEU A 51 -9.55 -4.73 4.91
N LYS A 52 -10.75 -5.14 4.47
CA LYS A 52 -11.24 -6.52 4.62
C LYS A 52 -10.85 -7.45 3.48
N ILE A 53 -10.35 -6.91 2.36
CA ILE A 53 -9.96 -7.71 1.20
C ILE A 53 -8.72 -8.54 1.57
N GLU A 54 -8.82 -9.85 1.37
CA GLU A 54 -7.71 -10.80 1.51
C GLU A 54 -6.69 -10.61 0.39
N GLY A 55 -5.40 -10.76 0.70
CA GLY A 55 -4.31 -10.61 -0.27
C GLY A 55 -3.87 -9.17 -0.52
N ILE A 56 -4.35 -8.18 0.26
CA ILE A 56 -3.74 -6.85 0.35
C ILE A 56 -2.91 -6.78 1.63
N ASP A 57 -1.63 -6.44 1.50
CA ASP A 57 -0.68 -6.44 2.60
C ASP A 57 -0.42 -5.04 3.15
N ILE A 58 -0.28 -4.05 2.25
CA ILE A 58 0.19 -2.71 2.58
C ILE A 58 -0.73 -1.65 1.99
N ILE A 59 -1.10 -0.65 2.80
CA ILE A 59 -1.73 0.60 2.38
C ILE A 59 -0.66 1.68 2.29
N LEU A 60 -0.43 2.19 1.08
CA LEU A 60 0.45 3.33 0.81
C LEU A 60 -0.39 4.61 0.74
N GLU A 61 0.06 5.67 1.41
CA GLU A 61 -0.58 6.98 1.31
C GLU A 61 -0.19 7.71 0.02
N GLY A 62 -1.18 8.31 -0.67
CA GLY A 62 -0.97 9.15 -1.84
C GLY A 62 -1.37 10.61 -1.62
N ALA A 63 -0.72 11.33 -0.69
CA ALA A 63 -1.15 12.67 -0.28
C ALA A 63 -1.10 13.74 -1.38
N ALA A 64 -0.30 13.55 -2.44
CA ALA A 64 -0.27 14.48 -3.56
C ALA A 64 -1.61 14.43 -4.32
N ASP A 65 -2.02 13.26 -4.78
CA ASP A 65 -3.29 13.06 -5.47
C ASP A 65 -4.49 13.19 -4.52
N LEU A 66 -4.34 12.85 -3.25
CA LEU A 66 -5.38 13.10 -2.24
C LEU A 66 -5.65 14.59 -2.10
N SER A 67 -4.60 15.42 -2.09
CA SER A 67 -4.77 16.87 -2.06
C SER A 67 -5.53 17.38 -3.28
N GLN A 68 -5.31 16.79 -4.46
CA GLN A 68 -6.07 17.11 -5.67
C GLN A 68 -7.54 16.66 -5.55
N SER A 69 -7.81 15.46 -5.05
CA SER A 69 -9.18 14.96 -4.80
C SER A 69 -9.94 15.85 -3.81
N MET A 70 -9.23 16.50 -2.89
CA MET A 70 -9.78 17.45 -1.92
C MET A 70 -9.93 18.89 -2.46
N GLY A 71 -9.61 19.14 -3.73
CA GLY A 71 -9.65 20.48 -4.34
C GLY A 71 -8.49 21.39 -3.93
N MET A 72 -7.40 20.83 -3.43
CA MET A 72 -6.19 21.53 -2.97
C MET A 72 -4.93 20.99 -3.68
N PRO A 73 -4.85 21.09 -5.01
CA PRO A 73 -3.82 20.41 -5.80
C PRO A 73 -2.41 20.79 -5.32
N TRP A 74 -1.56 19.77 -5.15
CA TRP A 74 -0.17 19.86 -4.67
C TRP A 74 0.00 20.37 -3.22
N GLN A 75 -1.09 20.63 -2.49
CA GLN A 75 -1.02 21.08 -1.10
C GLN A 75 -1.00 19.89 -0.13
N SER A 76 -0.15 18.90 -0.38
CA SER A 76 0.00 17.69 0.47
C SER A 76 0.36 18.00 1.93
N GLY A 77 1.07 19.11 2.17
CA GLY A 77 1.40 19.61 3.50
C GLY A 77 0.28 20.39 4.20
N HIS A 78 -0.87 20.60 3.56
CA HIS A 78 -2.00 21.31 4.16
C HIS A 78 -2.60 20.50 5.31
N LEU A 79 -2.99 21.17 6.42
CA LEU A 79 -3.48 20.52 7.63
C LEU A 79 -4.59 19.49 7.35
N LYS A 80 -5.59 19.88 6.55
CA LYS A 80 -6.69 18.98 6.13
C LYS A 80 -6.22 17.72 5.41
N VAL A 81 -5.18 17.80 4.57
CA VAL A 81 -4.65 16.63 3.87
C VAL A 81 -3.92 15.72 4.86
N LYS A 82 -3.10 16.28 5.75
CA LYS A 82 -2.44 15.52 6.82
C LYS A 82 -3.44 14.83 7.73
N GLU A 83 -4.55 15.49 8.08
CA GLU A 83 -5.64 14.90 8.86
C GLU A 83 -6.24 13.67 8.14
N LYS A 84 -6.41 13.72 6.82
CA LYS A 84 -6.90 12.57 6.03
C LYS A 84 -5.88 11.44 5.90
N VAL A 85 -4.59 11.75 5.79
CA VAL A 85 -3.52 10.73 5.88
C VAL A 85 -3.49 10.10 7.27
N GLN A 86 -3.67 10.89 8.32
CA GLN A 86 -3.74 10.39 9.70
C GLN A 86 -4.97 9.49 9.91
N GLU A 87 -6.12 9.86 9.36
CA GLU A 87 -7.33 9.02 9.34
C GLU A 87 -7.05 7.67 8.66
N MET A 88 -6.42 7.70 7.48
CA MET A 88 -6.01 6.51 6.73
C MET A 88 -5.09 5.59 7.55
N TYR A 89 -4.09 6.16 8.22
CA TYR A 89 -3.19 5.43 9.11
C TYR A 89 -3.96 4.78 10.27
N ILE A 90 -4.85 5.51 10.95
CA ILE A 90 -5.62 4.97 12.09
C ILE A 90 -6.50 3.80 11.64
N LYS A 91 -7.21 3.94 10.52
CA LYS A 91 -8.01 2.84 9.94
C LYS A 91 -7.13 1.63 9.63
N THR A 92 -5.99 1.85 8.96
CA THR A 92 -5.04 0.78 8.59
C THR A 92 -4.46 0.09 9.83
N LYS A 93 -4.04 0.85 10.84
CA LYS A 93 -3.47 0.34 12.10
C LYS A 93 -4.43 -0.59 12.84
N ASN A 94 -5.73 -0.33 12.79
CA ASN A 94 -6.76 -1.16 13.43
C ASN A 94 -7.11 -2.42 12.64
N SER A 95 -6.49 -2.62 11.47
CA SER A 95 -6.61 -3.80 10.64
C SER A 95 -5.39 -4.73 10.79
N GLN A 96 -5.33 -5.80 10.00
CA GLN A 96 -4.16 -6.69 9.92
C GLN A 96 -3.16 -6.29 8.83
N LYS A 97 -3.32 -5.10 8.23
CA LYS A 97 -2.49 -4.58 7.14
C LYS A 97 -1.46 -3.58 7.64
N HIS A 98 -0.38 -3.43 6.88
CA HIS A 98 0.66 -2.44 7.19
C HIS A 98 0.36 -1.09 6.53
N PHE A 99 0.78 -0.02 7.17
CA PHE A 99 0.74 1.33 6.61
C PHE A 99 2.13 1.73 6.11
N CYS A 100 2.20 2.29 4.91
CA CYS A 100 3.40 2.88 4.32
C CYS A 100 3.19 4.37 4.12
N ALA A 101 4.02 5.18 4.77
CA ALA A 101 3.98 6.64 4.64
C ALA A 101 4.86 7.10 3.48
N ILE A 102 4.58 8.28 2.90
CA ILE A 102 5.50 8.97 1.97
C ILE A 102 5.93 10.30 2.64
N PRO A 103 6.97 10.25 3.49
CA PRO A 103 7.57 11.43 4.11
C PRO A 103 8.02 12.43 3.05
N ARG A 104 7.74 13.72 3.26
CA ARG A 104 8.18 14.79 2.33
C ARG A 104 9.29 15.64 2.93
N GLN A 105 9.40 15.62 4.25
CA GLN A 105 10.51 16.23 5.00
C GLN A 105 11.14 15.18 5.92
N PRO A 106 12.43 15.32 6.28
CA PRO A 106 13.10 14.40 7.19
C PRO A 106 12.38 14.25 8.54
N GLU A 107 11.74 15.31 9.03
CA GLU A 107 11.02 15.29 10.30
C GLU A 107 9.77 14.41 10.26
N ASP A 108 9.16 14.22 9.07
CA ASP A 108 7.99 13.37 8.90
C ASP A 108 8.32 11.90 9.20
N ILE A 109 9.53 11.44 8.86
CA ILE A 109 9.98 10.06 9.13
C ILE A 109 9.96 9.80 10.64
N GLU A 110 10.52 10.73 11.42
CA GLU A 110 10.60 10.58 12.88
C GLU A 110 9.21 10.64 13.51
N ALA A 111 8.35 11.54 13.06
CA ALA A 111 6.96 11.62 13.51
C ALA A 111 6.18 10.30 13.24
N TRP A 112 6.41 9.66 12.10
CA TRP A 112 5.79 8.37 11.76
C TRP A 112 6.38 7.20 12.55
N LYS A 113 7.69 7.18 12.78
CA LYS A 113 8.34 6.17 13.64
C LYS A 113 7.82 6.21 15.07
N GLN A 114 7.56 7.38 15.62
CA GLN A 114 6.92 7.54 16.95
C GLN A 114 5.52 6.92 17.00
N GLN A 115 4.86 6.82 15.85
CA GLN A 115 3.57 6.14 15.68
C GLN A 115 3.74 4.66 15.27
N SER A 116 4.94 4.09 15.38
CA SER A 116 5.24 2.69 15.01
C SER A 116 5.07 2.36 13.52
N VAL A 117 5.06 3.36 12.63
CA VAL A 117 5.16 3.13 11.19
C VAL A 117 6.61 2.76 10.85
N GLN A 118 6.79 1.72 10.04
CA GLN A 118 8.09 1.17 9.69
C GLN A 118 8.36 1.12 8.18
N LEU A 119 7.32 1.32 7.37
CA LEU A 119 7.40 1.32 5.91
C LEU A 119 7.31 2.76 5.39
N PHE A 120 8.26 3.12 4.52
CA PHE A 120 8.38 4.44 3.94
C PHE A 120 8.60 4.32 2.43
N GLY A 121 7.79 5.02 1.65
CA GLY A 121 7.99 5.21 0.20
C GLY A 121 8.91 6.39 -0.09
N GLU A 122 9.48 6.40 -1.29
CA GLU A 122 10.29 7.50 -1.86
C GLU A 122 9.47 8.33 -2.86
#